data_AF-A0A660SLT7-F1
#
_entry.id   AF-A0A660SLT7-F1
#
_cell.length_a   1.000
_cell.length_b   1.000
_cell.length_c   1.000
_cell.angle_alpha   90.00
_cell.angle_beta   90.00
_cell.angle_gamma   90.00
#
_symmetry.space_group_name_H-M   'P 1'
#
loop_
_entity.id
_entity.type
_entity.pdbx_description
1 polymer ?
#
loop_
_entity_poly.entity_id
_entity_poly.type
_entity_poly.pdbx_seq_one_letter_code
_entity_poly.pdbx_strand_id
1 'polypeptide(L)'
;MIGDRELRRQILRLLYEKFQEHPYHRILAKEFCEIIGVPLQRLDYNMIYLEEKGYVELQKPREGDVFISARITAKGIDLVEDDFEFDLRFRKDQIEKKADPIHRLEELKRDVARSRPRSLTKDDLLAEIEELKCELKSERPSYRRVKERLNFLRRKEPDVARRLTDILKDPEIIRRLSESIFHEGEE
;
A
#
# COMPACT_ATOMS: atom_id res chain seq x y z
N MET A 1 -16.05 -16.37 0.70
CA MET A 1 -15.20 -16.32 1.91
C MET A 1 -14.12 -15.27 1.65
N ILE A 2 -13.99 -14.25 2.49
CA ILE A 2 -12.91 -13.24 2.37
C ILE A 2 -11.55 -13.94 2.37
N GLY A 3 -10.58 -13.53 1.57
CA GLY A 3 -9.20 -14.07 1.61
C GLY A 3 -8.36 -13.44 2.72
N ASP A 4 -7.23 -14.04 3.09
CA ASP A 4 -6.41 -13.56 4.23
C ASP A 4 -5.81 -12.16 4.01
N ARG A 5 -5.42 -11.86 2.76
CA ARG A 5 -4.92 -10.53 2.40
C ARG A 5 -6.01 -9.46 2.57
N GLU A 6 -7.21 -9.75 2.11
CA GLU A 6 -8.37 -8.86 2.24
C GLU A 6 -8.79 -8.72 3.73
N LEU A 7 -8.71 -9.80 4.51
CA LEU A 7 -8.95 -9.74 5.95
C LEU A 7 -7.95 -8.82 6.67
N ARG A 8 -6.65 -8.98 6.39
CA ARG A 8 -5.60 -8.09 6.93
C ARG A 8 -5.82 -6.64 6.53
N ARG A 9 -6.25 -6.41 5.29
CA ARG A 9 -6.60 -5.09 4.79
C ARG A 9 -7.74 -4.45 5.59
N GLN A 10 -8.80 -5.20 5.84
CA GLN A 10 -9.95 -4.74 6.62
C GLN A 10 -9.58 -4.46 8.09
N ILE A 11 -8.78 -5.33 8.71
CA ILE A 11 -8.27 -5.13 10.08
C ILE A 11 -7.50 -3.80 10.18
N LEU A 12 -6.54 -3.56 9.29
CA LEU A 12 -5.71 -2.35 9.35
C LEU A 12 -6.51 -1.08 9.11
N ARG A 13 -7.49 -1.11 8.20
CA ARG A 13 -8.40 0.03 7.97
C ARG A 13 -9.27 0.32 9.17
N LEU A 14 -9.89 -0.71 9.75
CA LEU A 14 -10.73 -0.56 10.94
C LEU A 14 -9.94 0.02 12.11
N LEU A 15 -8.73 -0.47 12.33
CA LEU A 15 -7.86 0.06 13.38
C LEU A 15 -7.41 1.51 13.11
N TYR A 16 -7.16 1.87 11.85
CA TYR A 16 -6.82 3.25 11.46
C TYR A 16 -8.02 4.20 11.66
N GLU A 17 -9.23 3.80 11.27
CA GLU A 17 -10.46 4.55 11.52
C GLU A 17 -10.66 4.79 13.03
N LYS A 18 -10.45 3.75 13.86
CA LYS A 18 -10.51 3.90 15.32
C LYS A 18 -9.41 4.77 15.90
N PHE A 19 -8.23 4.77 15.32
CA PHE A 19 -7.16 5.68 15.70
C PHE A 19 -7.52 7.14 15.40
N GLN A 20 -8.14 7.41 14.25
CA GLN A 20 -8.61 8.76 13.88
C GLN A 20 -9.70 9.27 14.83
N GLU A 21 -10.59 8.40 15.29
CA GLU A 21 -11.61 8.73 16.30
C GLU A 21 -10.97 8.93 17.70
N HIS A 22 -10.11 7.99 18.11
CA HIS A 22 -9.55 7.91 19.46
C HIS A 22 -8.12 7.30 19.43
N PRO A 23 -7.04 8.12 19.44
CA PRO A 23 -5.66 7.66 19.20
C PRO A 23 -5.11 6.57 20.13
N TYR A 24 -5.70 6.39 21.31
CA TYR A 24 -5.28 5.39 22.30
C TYR A 24 -6.24 4.22 22.44
N HIS A 25 -7.32 4.19 21.65
CA HIS A 25 -8.32 3.15 21.72
C HIS A 25 -7.75 1.82 21.22
N ARG A 26 -8.14 0.73 21.89
CA ARG A 26 -7.85 -0.64 21.49
C ARG A 26 -9.19 -1.34 21.20
N ILE A 27 -9.24 -2.05 20.09
CA ILE A 27 -10.41 -2.86 19.72
C ILE A 27 -10.24 -4.26 20.33
N LEU A 28 -11.27 -4.77 20.99
CA LEU A 28 -11.29 -6.11 21.57
C LEU A 28 -11.43 -7.18 20.48
N ALA A 29 -10.87 -8.37 20.72
CA ALA A 29 -10.99 -9.51 19.79
C ALA A 29 -12.45 -9.86 19.45
N LYS A 30 -13.35 -9.73 20.43
CA LYS A 30 -14.80 -9.93 20.23
C LYS A 30 -15.40 -8.90 19.28
N GLU A 31 -15.04 -7.61 19.44
CA GLU A 31 -15.53 -6.53 18.58
C GLU A 31 -15.06 -6.72 17.14
N PHE A 32 -13.81 -7.17 16.92
CA PHE A 32 -13.35 -7.54 15.58
C PHE A 32 -14.19 -8.65 14.95
N CYS A 33 -14.49 -9.71 15.71
CA CYS A 33 -15.30 -10.82 15.21
C CYS A 33 -16.73 -10.34 14.85
N GLU A 34 -17.30 -9.44 15.65
CA GLU A 34 -18.62 -8.85 15.41
C GLU A 34 -18.63 -7.91 14.20
N ILE A 35 -17.62 -7.06 14.04
CA ILE A 35 -17.54 -6.07 12.94
C ILE A 35 -17.19 -6.73 11.60
N ILE A 36 -16.18 -7.62 11.58
CA ILE A 36 -15.65 -8.21 10.34
C ILE A 36 -16.41 -9.50 9.97
N GLY A 37 -17.06 -10.16 10.94
CA GLY A 37 -17.83 -11.38 10.70
C GLY A 37 -16.96 -12.61 10.43
N VAL A 38 -15.79 -12.71 11.09
CA VAL A 38 -14.87 -13.85 10.96
C VAL A 38 -14.70 -14.61 12.28
N PRO A 39 -14.44 -15.94 12.24
CA PRO A 39 -14.15 -16.71 13.44
C PRO A 39 -12.87 -16.24 14.15
N LEU A 40 -12.86 -16.31 15.49
CA LEU A 40 -11.73 -15.88 16.32
C LEU A 40 -10.42 -16.54 15.93
N GLN A 41 -10.42 -17.86 15.67
CA GLN A 41 -9.22 -18.58 15.24
C GLN A 41 -8.62 -17.99 13.95
N ARG A 42 -9.48 -17.54 13.03
CA ARG A 42 -9.05 -16.96 11.76
C ARG A 42 -8.51 -15.54 11.95
N LEU A 43 -9.16 -14.77 12.82
CA LEU A 43 -8.68 -13.45 13.21
C LEU A 43 -7.30 -13.55 13.87
N ASP A 44 -7.12 -14.49 14.79
CA ASP A 44 -5.94 -14.63 15.64
C ASP A 44 -4.64 -14.78 14.84
N TYR A 45 -4.55 -15.73 13.90
CA TYR A 45 -3.31 -15.87 13.10
C TYR A 45 -3.03 -14.67 12.19
N ASN A 46 -4.08 -13.98 11.71
CA ASN A 46 -3.89 -12.76 10.91
C ASN A 46 -3.39 -11.60 11.78
N MET A 47 -3.86 -11.51 13.02
CA MET A 47 -3.40 -10.52 13.99
C MET A 47 -1.96 -10.77 14.42
N ILE A 48 -1.59 -12.03 14.67
CA ILE A 48 -0.20 -12.42 14.95
C ILE A 48 0.70 -12.03 13.77
N TYR A 49 0.31 -12.36 12.53
CA TYR A 49 1.07 -11.96 11.34
C TYR A 49 1.27 -10.44 11.26
N LEU A 50 0.21 -9.66 11.51
CA LEU A 50 0.29 -8.21 11.47
C LEU A 50 1.16 -7.63 12.60
N GLU A 51 1.16 -8.28 13.77
CA GLU A 51 2.02 -7.93 14.90
C GLU A 51 3.49 -8.22 14.59
N GLU A 52 3.80 -9.38 14.02
CA GLU A 52 5.16 -9.74 13.59
C GLU A 52 5.71 -8.79 12.52
N LYS A 53 4.84 -8.26 11.65
CA LYS A 53 5.23 -7.21 10.69
C LYS A 53 5.31 -5.81 11.31
N GLY A 54 4.92 -5.67 12.57
CA GLY A 54 4.96 -4.43 13.34
C GLY A 54 3.85 -3.44 12.97
N TYR A 55 2.79 -3.87 12.30
CA TYR A 55 1.68 -3.00 11.88
C TYR A 55 0.62 -2.81 12.97
N VAL A 56 0.50 -3.79 13.86
CA VAL A 56 -0.42 -3.74 15.01
C VAL A 56 0.34 -4.11 16.29
N GLU A 57 -0.18 -3.66 17.42
CA GLU A 57 0.29 -4.06 18.74
C GLU A 57 -0.83 -4.80 19.46
N LEU A 58 -0.57 -6.04 19.88
CA LEU A 58 -1.55 -6.85 20.59
C LEU A 58 -1.39 -6.70 22.11
N GLN A 59 -2.52 -6.63 22.79
CA GLN A 59 -2.57 -6.92 24.22
C GLN A 59 -2.78 -8.42 24.38
N LYS A 60 -1.78 -9.11 24.93
CA LYS A 60 -1.84 -10.55 25.19
C LYS A 60 -2.31 -10.82 26.63
N PRO A 61 -3.05 -11.91 26.87
CA PRO A 61 -3.41 -12.31 28.21
C PRO A 61 -2.18 -12.81 28.98
N ARG A 62 -2.30 -12.89 30.31
CA ARG A 62 -1.27 -13.55 31.14
C ARG A 62 -1.26 -15.06 30.95
N GLU A 63 -2.41 -15.63 30.60
CA GLU A 63 -2.63 -17.06 30.33
C GLU A 63 -3.54 -17.21 29.09
N GLY A 64 -3.20 -18.13 28.18
CA GLY A 64 -3.94 -18.40 26.94
C GLY A 64 -3.26 -17.88 25.68
N ASP A 65 -3.70 -18.41 24.52
CA ASP A 65 -3.02 -18.21 23.24
C ASP A 65 -3.61 -17.06 22.40
N VAL A 66 -4.77 -16.53 22.77
CA VAL A 66 -5.52 -15.57 21.95
C VAL A 66 -5.34 -14.15 22.48
N PHE A 67 -5.13 -13.19 21.59
CA PHE A 67 -5.04 -11.78 21.98
C PHE A 67 -6.35 -11.24 22.58
N ILE A 68 -6.24 -10.28 23.50
CA ILE A 68 -7.38 -9.61 24.14
C ILE A 68 -7.86 -8.45 23.28
N SER A 69 -6.94 -7.58 22.88
CA SER A 69 -7.24 -6.34 22.16
C SER A 69 -6.06 -5.92 21.28
N ALA A 70 -6.30 -5.04 20.33
CA ALA A 70 -5.25 -4.54 19.46
C ALA A 70 -5.41 -3.06 19.15
N ARG A 71 -4.29 -2.42 18.81
CA ARG A 71 -4.24 -1.08 18.20
C ARG A 71 -3.28 -1.06 17.02
N ILE A 72 -3.46 -0.10 16.11
CA ILE A 72 -2.50 0.16 15.05
C ILE A 72 -1.23 0.83 15.60
N THR A 73 -0.07 0.50 15.03
CA THR A 73 1.20 1.17 15.35
C THR A 73 1.45 2.35 14.41
N ALA A 74 2.46 3.18 14.68
CA ALA A 74 2.89 4.21 13.74
C ALA A 74 3.24 3.62 12.35
N LYS A 75 3.94 2.48 12.31
CA LYS A 75 4.26 1.78 11.06
C LYS A 75 3.01 1.30 10.32
N GLY A 76 1.99 0.84 11.05
CA GLY A 76 0.70 0.47 10.47
C GLY A 76 -0.05 1.68 9.90
N ILE A 77 -0.02 2.82 10.61
CA ILE A 77 -0.60 4.09 10.15
C ILE A 77 0.06 4.54 8.85
N ASP A 78 1.39 4.64 8.84
CA ASP A 78 2.15 5.06 7.65
C ASP A 78 1.84 4.16 6.44
N LEU A 79 1.68 2.85 6.69
CA LEU A 79 1.31 1.90 5.66
C LEU A 79 -0.10 2.12 5.13
N VAL A 80 -1.10 2.36 5.99
CA VAL A 80 -2.49 2.61 5.55
C VAL A 80 -2.63 3.93 4.80
N GLU A 81 -1.86 4.96 5.18
CA GLU A 81 -1.83 6.26 4.51
C GLU A 81 -1.09 6.23 3.17
N ASP A 82 -0.09 5.35 3.02
CA ASP A 82 0.54 5.07 1.73
C ASP A 82 -0.28 4.07 0.92
N ASP A 83 -1.37 4.59 0.35
CA ASP A 83 -2.37 3.89 -0.45
C ASP A 83 -1.76 2.96 -1.53
N PHE A 84 -0.59 3.33 -2.07
CA PHE A 84 0.14 2.53 -3.05
C PHE A 84 0.86 1.34 -2.39
N GLU A 85 1.62 1.58 -1.32
CA GLU A 85 2.28 0.51 -0.55
C GLU A 85 1.25 -0.47 0.02
N PHE A 86 0.14 0.08 0.52
CA PHE A 86 -0.95 -0.70 1.09
C PHE A 86 -1.54 -1.67 0.09
N ASP A 87 -1.85 -1.19 -1.12
CA ASP A 87 -2.32 -2.02 -2.23
C ASP A 87 -1.28 -3.04 -2.68
N LEU A 88 0.01 -2.70 -2.57
CA LEU A 88 1.12 -3.59 -2.89
C LEU A 88 1.22 -4.79 -1.94
N ARG A 89 1.10 -4.53 -0.63
CA ARG A 89 1.18 -5.55 0.42
C ARG A 89 -0.12 -6.35 0.55
N PHE A 90 -1.27 -5.68 0.39
CA PHE A 90 -2.60 -6.26 0.56
C PHE A 90 -3.46 -5.95 -0.68
N ARG A 91 -3.13 -6.62 -1.79
CA ARG A 91 -3.86 -6.46 -3.06
C ARG A 91 -5.35 -6.68 -2.87
N LYS A 92 -6.13 -5.83 -3.54
CA LYS A 92 -7.55 -6.11 -3.79
C LYS A 92 -7.63 -7.14 -4.91
N ASP A 93 -8.46 -8.16 -4.73
CA ASP A 93 -8.64 -9.24 -5.72
C ASP A 93 -9.35 -8.79 -7.02
N GLN A 94 -9.67 -7.50 -7.16
CA GLN A 94 -10.34 -6.97 -8.35
C GLN A 94 -9.32 -6.51 -9.41
N ILE A 95 -9.13 -7.36 -10.42
CA ILE A 95 -8.36 -7.07 -11.64
C ILE A 95 -9.34 -6.49 -12.66
N GLU A 96 -9.49 -5.16 -12.70
CA GLU A 96 -10.03 -4.53 -13.90
C GLU A 96 -8.97 -4.59 -15.01
N LYS A 97 -9.28 -5.22 -16.14
CA LYS A 97 -8.42 -5.17 -17.33
C LYS A 97 -8.39 -3.73 -17.85
N LYS A 98 -7.36 -2.98 -17.47
CA LYS A 98 -7.03 -1.68 -18.07
C LYS A 98 -6.07 -1.89 -19.24
N ALA A 99 -5.94 -0.85 -20.08
CA ALA A 99 -4.91 -0.82 -21.11
C ALA A 99 -3.52 -1.04 -20.49
N ASP A 100 -2.61 -1.63 -21.27
CA ASP A 100 -1.24 -1.93 -20.87
C ASP A 100 -0.60 -0.74 -20.12
N PRO A 101 -0.01 -0.96 -18.93
CA PRO A 101 0.48 0.14 -18.11
C PRO A 101 1.63 0.91 -18.77
N ILE A 102 2.44 0.26 -19.63
CA ILE A 102 3.48 0.96 -20.40
C ILE A 102 2.83 1.88 -21.44
N HIS A 103 1.77 1.45 -22.11
CA HIS A 103 1.00 2.31 -23.01
C HIS A 103 0.43 3.53 -22.28
N ARG A 104 -0.15 3.34 -21.10
CA ARG A 104 -0.70 4.43 -20.27
C ARG A 104 0.39 5.41 -19.81
N LEU A 105 1.60 4.93 -19.54
CA LEU A 105 2.76 5.80 -19.26
C LEU A 105 3.15 6.64 -20.48
N GLU A 106 3.15 6.06 -21.68
CA GLU A 106 3.44 6.81 -22.92
C GLU A 106 2.36 7.86 -23.23
N GLU A 107 1.10 7.58 -22.93
CA GLU A 107 0.03 8.58 -23.01
C GLU A 107 0.24 9.72 -22.01
N LEU A 108 0.57 9.40 -20.76
CA LEU A 108 0.90 10.41 -19.75
C LEU A 108 2.07 11.29 -20.19
N LYS A 109 3.14 10.70 -20.75
CA LYS A 109 4.27 11.46 -21.30
C LYS A 109 3.83 12.41 -22.42
N ARG A 110 2.96 11.94 -23.33
CA ARG A 110 2.41 12.79 -24.41
C ARG A 110 1.59 13.96 -23.87
N ASP A 111 0.81 13.72 -22.82
CA ASP A 111 0.02 14.78 -22.18
C ASP A 111 0.90 15.79 -21.46
N VAL A 112 1.89 15.31 -20.69
CA VAL A 112 2.89 16.16 -20.05
C VAL A 112 3.62 16.99 -21.10
N ALA A 113 3.96 16.39 -22.24
CA ALA A 113 4.60 17.07 -23.35
C ALA A 113 3.72 18.15 -24.01
N ARG A 114 2.41 18.18 -23.76
CA ARG A 114 1.48 19.21 -24.25
C ARG A 114 1.05 20.19 -23.16
N SER A 115 1.25 19.83 -21.90
CA SER A 115 0.90 20.63 -20.74
C SER A 115 2.02 21.61 -20.35
N ARG A 116 1.67 22.60 -19.51
CA ARG A 116 2.64 23.42 -18.79
C ARG A 116 2.82 22.83 -17.38
N PRO A 117 4.00 22.31 -17.03
CA PRO A 117 4.27 21.85 -15.67
C PRO A 117 4.14 23.01 -14.68
N ARG A 118 3.87 22.68 -13.42
CA ARG A 118 3.64 23.67 -12.37
C ARG A 118 4.95 24.20 -11.76
N SER A 119 5.92 23.31 -11.55
CA SER A 119 7.16 23.58 -10.82
C SER A 119 8.40 23.09 -11.54
N LEU A 120 8.36 21.94 -12.21
CA LEU A 120 9.53 21.40 -12.90
C LEU A 120 9.64 21.97 -14.31
N THR A 121 10.84 21.91 -14.90
CA THR A 121 10.90 22.07 -16.35
C THR A 121 10.24 20.87 -17.01
N LYS A 122 9.75 21.08 -18.22
CA LYS A 122 9.11 20.02 -19.00
C LYS A 122 10.07 18.85 -19.25
N ASP A 123 11.34 19.16 -19.51
CA ASP A 123 12.35 18.17 -19.79
C ASP A 123 12.69 17.35 -18.53
N ASP A 124 12.81 17.99 -17.37
CA ASP A 124 13.01 17.29 -16.09
C ASP A 124 11.84 16.35 -15.77
N LEU A 125 10.61 16.83 -15.96
CA LEU A 125 9.43 16.01 -15.70
C LEU A 125 9.32 14.83 -16.66
N LEU A 126 9.66 15.01 -17.93
CA LEU A 126 9.70 13.92 -18.91
C LEU A 126 10.82 12.93 -18.60
N ALA A 127 11.96 13.39 -18.10
CA ALA A 127 13.05 12.53 -17.65
C ALA A 127 12.62 11.67 -16.46
N GLU A 128 11.96 12.23 -15.44
CA GLU A 128 11.46 11.48 -14.29
C GLU A 128 10.47 10.37 -14.69
N ILE A 129 9.55 10.67 -15.63
CA ILE A 129 8.59 9.68 -16.13
C ILE A 129 9.31 8.59 -16.94
N GLU A 130 10.32 8.96 -17.73
CA GLU A 130 11.11 7.98 -18.50
C GLU A 130 11.93 7.08 -17.59
N GLU A 131 12.54 7.62 -16.54
CA GLU A 131 13.29 6.83 -15.57
C GLU A 131 12.37 5.86 -14.81
N LEU A 132 11.17 6.29 -14.41
CA LEU A 132 10.15 5.39 -13.87
C LEU A 132 9.77 4.28 -14.85
N LYS A 133 9.60 4.60 -16.14
CA LYS A 133 9.31 3.60 -17.18
C LYS A 133 10.45 2.59 -17.31
N CYS A 134 11.70 3.05 -17.31
CA CYS A 134 12.88 2.19 -17.38
C CYS A 134 12.97 1.27 -16.17
N GLU A 135 12.77 1.80 -14.95
CA GLU A 135 12.74 1.01 -13.72
C GLU A 135 11.66 -0.07 -13.78
N LEU A 136 10.45 0.27 -14.23
CA LEU A 136 9.36 -0.71 -14.40
C LEU A 136 9.61 -1.73 -15.51
N LYS A 137 10.47 -1.44 -16.50
CA LYS A 137 10.86 -2.38 -17.55
C LYS A 137 12.02 -3.29 -17.15
N SER A 138 12.77 -2.93 -16.10
CA SER A 138 13.88 -3.73 -15.56
C SER A 138 13.44 -5.15 -15.21
N GLU A 139 14.33 -6.13 -15.38
CA GLU A 139 14.07 -7.53 -14.98
C GLU A 139 13.67 -7.63 -13.50
N ARG A 140 14.29 -6.80 -12.65
CA ARG A 140 14.00 -6.68 -11.21
C ARG A 140 13.72 -5.22 -10.87
N PRO A 141 12.46 -4.78 -10.96
CA PRO A 141 12.10 -3.41 -10.59
C PRO A 141 12.19 -3.23 -9.08
N SER A 142 12.74 -2.10 -8.62
CA SER A 142 12.84 -1.74 -7.20
C SER A 142 11.69 -0.84 -6.77
N TYR A 143 10.87 -1.33 -5.83
CA TYR A 143 9.84 -0.55 -5.18
C TYR A 143 10.41 0.72 -4.53
N ARG A 144 11.54 0.63 -3.83
CA ARG A 144 12.19 1.79 -3.19
C ARG A 144 12.45 2.91 -4.18
N ARG A 145 13.03 2.60 -5.35
CA ARG A 145 13.31 3.60 -6.40
C ARG A 145 12.03 4.21 -6.97
N VAL A 146 11.01 3.37 -7.23
CA VAL A 146 9.70 3.84 -7.68
C VAL A 146 9.07 4.78 -6.65
N LYS A 147 9.14 4.43 -5.35
CA LYS A 147 8.61 5.21 -4.24
C LYS A 147 9.32 6.56 -4.09
N GLU A 148 10.65 6.58 -4.11
CA GLU A 148 11.45 7.81 -4.00
C GLU A 148 11.08 8.81 -5.10
N ARG A 149 10.99 8.34 -6.35
CA ARG A 149 10.58 9.17 -7.50
C ARG A 149 9.14 9.62 -7.42
N LEU A 150 8.22 8.73 -7.04
CA LEU A 150 6.81 9.10 -6.88
C LEU A 150 6.64 10.17 -5.79
N ASN A 151 7.38 10.07 -4.69
CA ASN A 151 7.37 11.07 -3.62
C ASN A 151 7.96 12.42 -4.06
N PHE A 152 9.03 12.40 -4.86
CA PHE A 152 9.56 13.61 -5.48
C PHE A 152 8.51 14.29 -6.36
N LEU A 153 7.84 13.53 -7.24
CA LEU A 153 6.79 14.04 -8.11
C LEU A 153 5.55 14.51 -7.33
N ARG A 154 5.14 13.82 -6.26
CA ARG A 154 4.02 14.27 -5.39
C ARG A 154 4.24 15.68 -4.84
N ARG A 155 5.49 16.04 -4.53
CA ARG A 155 5.84 17.36 -3.99
C ARG A 155 5.90 18.45 -5.06
N LYS A 156 6.31 18.11 -6.28
CA LYS A 156 6.59 19.07 -7.36
C LYS A 156 5.44 19.19 -8.37
N GLU A 157 4.86 18.06 -8.76
CA GLU A 157 3.85 17.91 -9.81
C GLU A 157 2.75 16.93 -9.34
N PRO A 158 1.90 17.33 -8.39
CA PRO A 158 0.94 16.44 -7.73
C PRO A 158 -0.07 15.80 -8.70
N ASP A 159 -0.49 16.52 -9.74
CA ASP A 159 -1.43 16.00 -10.75
C ASP A 159 -0.83 14.85 -11.56
N VAL A 160 0.45 14.99 -11.94
CA VAL A 160 1.20 13.94 -12.65
C VAL A 160 1.43 12.75 -11.71
N ALA A 161 1.81 13.01 -10.47
CA ALA A 161 2.03 11.97 -9.46
C ALA A 161 0.76 11.16 -9.17
N ARG A 162 -0.41 11.81 -9.16
CA ARG A 162 -1.70 11.12 -9.04
C ARG A 162 -1.93 10.17 -10.21
N ARG A 163 -1.78 10.65 -11.44
CA ARG A 163 -1.94 9.83 -12.66
C ARG A 163 -0.95 8.68 -12.72
N LEU A 164 0.30 8.90 -12.29
CA LEU A 164 1.30 7.84 -12.17
C LEU A 164 0.89 6.80 -11.15
N THR A 165 0.39 7.22 -9.98
CA THR A 165 -0.11 6.30 -8.95
C THR A 165 -1.21 5.40 -9.53
N ASP A 166 -2.13 5.96 -10.33
CA ASP A 166 -3.21 5.19 -10.98
C ASP A 166 -2.70 4.19 -12.03
N ILE A 167 -1.55 4.44 -12.63
CA ILE A 167 -0.90 3.50 -13.56
C ILE A 167 -0.15 2.43 -12.75
N LEU A 168 0.57 2.82 -11.71
CA LEU A 168 1.32 1.91 -10.85
C LEU A 168 0.41 0.94 -10.09
N LYS A 169 -0.84 1.32 -9.81
CA LYS A 169 -1.88 0.44 -9.26
C LYS A 169 -2.34 -0.67 -10.23
N ASP A 170 -1.75 -0.76 -11.43
CA ASP A 170 -1.99 -1.87 -12.34
C ASP A 170 -1.55 -3.22 -11.73
N PRO A 171 -2.38 -4.28 -11.78
CA PRO A 171 -2.08 -5.57 -11.16
C PRO A 171 -0.76 -6.20 -11.58
N GLU A 172 -0.31 -5.99 -12.82
CA GLU A 172 0.96 -6.54 -13.30
C GLU A 172 2.16 -5.77 -12.76
N ILE A 173 2.05 -4.44 -12.66
CA ILE A 173 3.08 -3.62 -12.00
C ILE A 173 3.17 -3.98 -10.51
N ILE A 174 2.01 -4.03 -9.84
CA ILE A 174 1.95 -4.43 -8.43
C ILE A 174 2.60 -5.81 -8.25
N ARG A 175 2.39 -6.74 -9.21
CA ARG A 175 3.01 -8.06 -9.16
C ARG A 175 4.52 -7.99 -9.13
N ARG A 176 5.10 -7.30 -10.08
CA ARG A 176 6.56 -7.22 -10.21
C ARG A 176 7.20 -6.43 -9.07
N LEU A 177 6.54 -5.38 -8.57
CA LEU A 177 7.04 -4.61 -7.42
C LEU A 177 6.86 -5.34 -6.09
N SER A 178 5.84 -6.19 -5.95
CA SER A 178 5.61 -6.90 -4.69
C SER A 178 6.75 -7.85 -4.37
N GLU A 179 7.33 -8.48 -5.40
CA GLU A 179 8.49 -9.36 -5.28
C GLU A 179 9.72 -8.61 -4.73
N SER A 180 9.92 -7.34 -5.10
CA SER A 180 11.05 -6.55 -4.59
C SER A 180 10.91 -6.18 -3.11
N ILE A 181 9.69 -5.86 -2.65
CA ILE A 181 9.44 -5.46 -1.25
C ILE A 181 9.77 -6.58 -0.26
N PHE A 182 9.52 -7.84 -0.64
CA PHE A 182 9.82 -8.98 0.23
C PHE A 182 11.31 -9.25 0.37
N HIS A 183 12.13 -8.86 -0.62
CA HIS A 183 13.58 -9.01 -0.58
C HIS A 183 14.30 -7.79 0.04
N GLU A 184 13.75 -6.58 -0.09
CA GLU A 184 14.33 -5.36 0.48
C GLU A 184 14.11 -5.20 2.00
N GLY A 185 13.29 -6.05 2.63
CA GLY A 185 12.97 -6.00 4.07
C GLY A 185 13.74 -6.99 4.95
N GLU A 186 14.71 -7.71 4.40
CA GLU A 186 15.57 -8.69 5.10
C GLU A 186 17.02 -8.21 5.33
N GLU A 187 17.35 -6.97 4.92
CA GLU A 187 18.62 -6.29 5.23
C GLU A 187 18.46 -5.25 6.35
#